data_AF-A0AAX1F149-F1
#
_entry.id   AF-A0AAX1F149-F1
#
_cell.length_a   1.000
_cell.length_b   1.000
_cell.length_c   1.000
_cell.angle_alpha   90.00
_cell.angle_beta   90.00
_cell.angle_gamma   90.00
#
_symmetry.space_group_name_H-M   'P 1'
#
loop_
_entity.id
_entity.type
_entity.pdbx_description
1 polymer ?
#
loop_
_entity_poly.entity_id
_entity_poly.type
_entity_poly.pdbx_seq_one_letter_code
_entity_poly.pdbx_strand_id
1 'polypeptide(L)' 'MSFRKKIARVTFLLAVISLAWLILGILELAPLLFQIPGETSFRTHASATVLFLLFASWAFWNEK' A
#
# COMPACT_ATOMS: atom_id res chain seq x y z
N MET A 1 -0.94 14.72 18.88
CA MET A 1 -0.37 13.74 17.94
C MET A 1 0.39 14.50 16.86
N SER A 2 1.69 14.27 16.69
CA SER A 2 2.49 15.04 15.71
C SER A 2 1.92 14.82 14.30
N PHE A 3 2.08 15.81 13.42
CA PHE A 3 1.63 15.73 12.02
C PHE A 3 2.18 14.47 11.32
N ARG A 4 3.44 14.14 11.58
CA ARG A 4 4.11 12.95 11.05
C ARG A 4 3.50 11.64 11.55
N LYS A 5 3.09 11.60 12.83
CA LYS A 5 2.39 10.46 13.43
C LYS A 5 1.01 10.22 12.80
N LYS A 6 0.32 11.30 12.39
CA LYS A 6 -0.96 11.19 11.64
C LYS A 6 -0.72 10.60 10.26
N ILE A 7 0.29 11.10 9.55
CA ILE A 7 0.70 10.55 8.24
C ILE A 7 1.05 9.07 8.39
N ALA A 8 1.85 8.69 9.38
CA ALA A 8 2.28 7.32 9.61
C ALA A 8 1.10 6.35 9.78
N ARG A 9 0.09 6.72 10.59
CA ARG A 9 -1.11 5.89 10.73
C ARG A 9 -1.90 5.80 9.43
N VAL A 10 -2.07 6.90 8.70
CA VAL A 10 -2.85 6.92 7.46
C VAL A 10 -2.15 6.09 6.38
N THR A 11 -0.85 6.29 6.17
CA THR A 11 -0.07 5.54 5.16
C THR A 11 0.02 4.06 5.50
N PHE A 12 0.13 3.72 6.79
CA PHE A 12 0.10 2.33 7.23
C PHE A 12 -1.26 1.67 7.02
N LEU A 13 -2.36 2.36 7.35
CA LEU A 13 -3.71 1.85 7.08
C LEU A 13 -3.92 1.62 5.57
N LEU A 14 -3.49 2.57 4.73
CA LEU A 14 -3.53 2.41 3.28
C LEU A 14 -2.67 1.23 2.81
N ALA A 15 -1.48 1.05 3.39
CA ALA A 15 -0.62 -0.08 3.07
C ALA A 15 -1.29 -1.43 3.41
N VAL A 16 -1.91 -1.54 4.58
CA VAL A 16 -2.64 -2.75 5.01
C VAL A 16 -3.84 -3.02 4.12
N ILE A 17 -4.62 -1.99 3.77
CA ILE A 17 -5.76 -2.12 2.86
C ILE A 17 -5.28 -2.56 1.46
N SER A 18 -4.22 -1.94 0.95
CA SER A 18 -3.63 -2.28 -0.35
C SER A 18 -3.09 -3.70 -0.36
N LEU A 19 -2.44 -4.14 0.73
CA LEU A 19 -1.95 -5.51 0.88
C LEU A 19 -3.08 -6.52 0.94
N ALA A 20 -4.12 -6.27 1.72
CA ALA A 20 -5.30 -7.12 1.79
C ALA A 20 -5.98 -7.22 0.41
N TRP A 21 -6.12 -6.10 -0.30
CA TRP A 21 -6.66 -6.07 -1.65
C TRP A 21 -5.81 -6.88 -2.64
N LEU A 22 -4.48 -6.77 -2.56
CA LEU A 22 -3.57 -7.55 -3.39
C LEU A 22 -3.74 -9.05 -3.13
N ILE A 23 -3.82 -9.47 -1.87
CA ILE A 23 -4.05 -10.88 -1.50
C ILE A 23 -5.39 -11.37 -2.04
N LEU A 24 -6.47 -10.59 -1.88
CA LEU A 24 -7.77 -10.93 -2.45
C LEU A 24 -7.72 -11.02 -3.99
N GLY A 25 -6.94 -10.16 -4.64
CA GLY A 25 -6.70 -10.23 -6.08
C GLY A 25 -5.94 -11.48 -6.52
N ILE A 26 -4.97 -11.96 -5.72
CA ILE A 26 -4.28 -13.24 -5.95
C ILE A 26 -5.25 -14.42 -5.85
N LEU A 27 -6.18 -14.35 -4.91
CA LEU A 27 -7.20 -15.38 -4.69
C LEU A 27 -8.39 -15.26 -5.66
N GLU A 28 -8.33 -14.34 -6.63
CA GLU A 28 -9.42 -14.04 -7.58
C GLU A 28 -10.75 -13.61 -6.90
N LEU A 29 -10.69 -13.20 -5.63
CA LEU A 29 -11.84 -12.76 -4.83
C LEU A 29 -12.19 -11.28 -5.05
N ALA A 30 -11.24 -10.47 -5.54
CA ALA A 30 -11.44 -9.07 -5.84
C ALA A 30 -10.75 -8.66 -7.15
N PRO A 31 -11.37 -7.81 -7.98
CA PRO A 31 -10.75 -7.36 -9.22
C PRO A 31 -9.59 -6.38 -8.96
N LEU A 32 -8.50 -6.55 -9.71
CA LEU A 32 -7.39 -5.61 -9.75
C LEU A 32 -7.72 -4.49 -10.76
N LEU A 33 -8.18 -3.34 -10.25
CA LEU A 33 -8.77 -2.27 -11.05
C LEU A 33 -7.76 -1.42 -11.81
N PHE A 34 -6.54 -1.28 -11.28
CA PHE A 34 -5.48 -0.48 -11.89
C PHE A 34 -4.51 -1.32 -12.73
N GLN A 35 -4.22 -0.83 -13.93
CA GLN A 35 -3.21 -1.40 -14.81
C GLN A 35 -2.40 -0.27 -15.44
N ILE A 36 -1.08 -0.32 -15.26
CA ILE A 36 -0.16 0.56 -15.97
C ILE A 36 0.03 -0.02 -17.39
N PRO A 37 0.02 0.80 -18.45
CA PRO A 37 0.32 0.32 -19.81
C PRO A 37 1.69 -0.37 -19.87
N GLY A 38 1.76 -1.56 -20.47
CA GLY A 38 3.00 -2.36 -20.52
C GLY A 38 3.28 -3.17 -19.25
N GLU A 39 2.38 -3.13 -18.27
CA GLU A 39 2.48 -3.82 -16.99
C GLU A 39 1.32 -4.78 -16.73
N THR A 40 1.57 -5.80 -15.89
CA THR A 40 0.47 -6.62 -15.37
C THR A 40 -0.25 -5.87 -14.25
N SER A 41 -1.57 -6.06 -14.15
CA SER A 41 -2.36 -5.48 -13.05
C SER A 41 -1.82 -5.95 -11.69
N PHE A 42 -1.31 -7.18 -11.61
CA PHE A 42 -0.65 -7.70 -10.42
C PHE A 42 0.61 -6.91 -10.04
N ARG A 43 1.54 -6.69 -10.99
CA ARG A 43 2.77 -5.94 -10.74
C ARG A 43 2.47 -4.48 -10.37
N THR A 44 1.43 -3.91 -10.97
CA THR A 44 0.95 -2.55 -10.65
C THR A 44 0.50 -2.43 -9.18
N HIS A 45 -0.37 -3.31 -8.70
CA HIS A 45 -0.87 -3.26 -7.32
C HIS A 45 0.18 -3.68 -6.29
N ALA A 46 1.07 -4.62 -6.63
CA ALA A 46 2.20 -4.97 -5.79
C ALA A 46 3.13 -3.77 -5.58
N SER A 47 3.45 -3.04 -6.66
CA SER A 47 4.29 -1.84 -6.60
C SER A 47 3.63 -0.74 -5.77
N ALA A 48 2.32 -0.52 -5.91
CA ALA A 48 1.57 0.45 -5.10
C ALA A 48 1.59 0.08 -3.60
N THR A 49 1.42 -1.20 -3.27
CA THR A 49 1.49 -1.70 -1.89
C THR A 49 2.86 -1.44 -1.28
N VAL A 50 3.94 -1.73 -2.02
CA VAL A 50 5.32 -1.46 -1.58
C VAL A 50 5.54 0.05 -1.37
N LEU A 51 5.04 0.91 -2.26
CA LEU A 51 5.14 2.37 -2.08
C LEU A 51 4.46 2.82 -0.79
N PHE A 52 3.25 2.35 -0.48
CA PHE A 52 2.58 2.68 0.77
C PHE A 52 3.37 2.20 2.00
N LEU A 53 3.95 1.01 1.95
CA LEU A 53 4.81 0.48 3.01
C LEU A 53 6.08 1.32 3.20
N LEU A 54 6.71 1.77 2.11
CA LEU A 54 7.88 2.66 2.17
C LEU A 54 7.52 4.01 2.81
N PHE A 55 6.38 4.60 2.42
CA PHE A 55 5.90 5.83 3.05
C PHE A 55 5.56 5.64 4.53
N ALA A 56 4.95 4.52 4.90
CA ALA A 56 4.69 4.17 6.29
C ALA A 56 6.00 4.01 7.08
N SER A 57 6.97 3.27 6.55
CA SER A 57 8.30 3.09 7.15
C SER A 57 9.02 4.42 7.36
N TRP A 58 9.01 5.31 6.36
CA TRP A 58 9.59 6.64 6.48
C TRP A 58 8.85 7.52 7.50
N ALA A 59 7.53 7.41 7.58
CA ALA A 59 6.71 8.21 8.49
C ALA A 59 6.87 7.77 9.95
N PHE A 60 7.06 6.46 10.20
CA PHE A 60 7.39 5.89 11.51
C PHE A 60 8.88 5.99 11.88
N TRP A 61 9.75 6.39 10.93
CA TRP A 61 11.18 6.46 11.16
C TRP A 61 11.54 7.40 12.31
N ASN A 62 12.35 6.92 13.25
CA ASN A 62 12.78 7.65 14.45
C ASN A 62 11.61 8.14 15.35
N GLU A 63 10.44 7.52 15.25
CA GLU A 63 9.38 7.76 16.21
C GLU A 63 9.79 7.18 17.57
N LYS A 64 9.88 8.06 18.58
CA LYS A 64 10.18 7.72 19.98
C LYS A 64 8.93 7.25 20.73
#